data_AF-A0AAU2ZL51-F1
#
_entry.id   AF-A0AAU2ZL51-F1
#
_cell.length_a   1.000
_cell.length_b   1.000
_cell.length_c   1.000
_cell.angle_alpha   90.00
_cell.angle_beta   90.00
_cell.angle_gamma   90.00
#
_symmetry.space_group_name_H-M   'P 1'
#
loop_
_entity.id
_entity.type
_entity.pdbx_description
1 polymer ?
#
loop_
_entity_poly.entity_id
_entity_poly.type
_entity_poly.pdbx_seq_one_letter_code
_entity_poly.pdbx_strand_id
1 'polypeptide(L)'
;MDIQVQYRSAAGRTCRDEPAGLRGVPVEEREPLSEPRAYQGRLSKLTEWTSATTGQSVWCASTVQTDAAMLLDFDADVVCFQSRVVQLHWETDGRCGTLEPAFMARTRGGQRLAIVYPPRDTSGVEEQVMRQAAGEAGWQVRPLEVPQGVLRSSLRCAAHFRHTQITAPGARELLLKVFAAPRPLQAGAAACGLGLKAPAYAWHLVWRGELTCDWSKPLLPTSLVWASSRTAPDEER
;
A
#
# COMPACT_ATOMS: atom_id res chain seq x y z
N MET A 1 22.46 -9.15 20.21
CA MET A 1 21.54 -8.01 20.30
C MET A 1 20.23 -8.52 20.84
N ASP A 2 19.75 -7.94 21.93
CA ASP A 2 18.40 -8.22 22.43
C ASP A 2 17.41 -7.36 21.64
N ILE A 3 16.34 -7.97 21.13
CA ILE A 3 15.31 -7.30 20.35
C ILE A 3 13.96 -7.75 20.90
N GLN A 4 13.12 -6.79 21.23
CA GLN A 4 11.74 -7.01 21.63
C GLN A 4 10.82 -6.27 20.68
N VAL A 5 9.74 -6.91 20.26
CA VAL A 5 8.78 -6.39 19.31
C VAL A 5 7.50 -6.06 20.03
N GLN A 6 7.15 -4.78 20.04
CA GLN A 6 5.88 -4.30 20.55
C GLN A 6 4.83 -4.31 19.43
N TYR A 7 3.65 -4.86 19.70
CA TYR A 7 2.52 -4.97 18.76
C TYR A 7 1.17 -5.06 19.50
N ARG A 8 0.05 -5.01 18.78
CA ARG A 8 -1.27 -5.33 19.37
C ARG A 8 -1.68 -6.76 19.06
N SER A 9 -2.08 -7.50 20.10
CA SER A 9 -2.71 -8.82 19.97
C SER A 9 -4.09 -8.73 19.30
N ALA A 10 -4.65 -9.88 18.91
CA ALA A 10 -6.02 -9.96 18.38
C ALA A 10 -7.08 -9.40 19.36
N ALA A 11 -6.82 -9.45 20.67
CA ALA A 11 -7.69 -8.88 21.70
C ALA A 11 -7.47 -7.37 21.92
N GLY A 12 -6.66 -6.70 21.07
CA GLY A 12 -6.37 -5.26 21.17
C GLY A 12 -5.36 -4.87 22.26
N ARG A 13 -4.89 -5.83 23.07
CA ARG A 13 -3.88 -5.60 24.11
C ARG A 13 -2.51 -5.37 23.49
N THR A 14 -1.78 -4.39 24.00
CA THR A 14 -0.37 -4.18 23.69
C THR A 14 0.47 -5.31 24.30
N CYS A 15 1.27 -5.97 23.48
CA CYS A 15 2.16 -7.05 23.87
C CYS A 15 3.60 -6.70 23.48
N ARG A 16 4.56 -7.34 24.15
CA ARG A 16 5.97 -7.40 23.74
C ARG A 16 6.38 -8.86 23.68
N ASP A 17 7.13 -9.20 22.65
CA ASP A 17 7.60 -10.56 22.41
C ASP A 17 8.95 -10.52 21.68
N GLU A 18 9.68 -11.63 21.69
CA GLU A 18 10.83 -11.81 20.83
C GLU A 18 10.37 -11.89 19.35
N PRO A 19 11.20 -11.49 18.38
CA PRO A 19 10.78 -11.46 16.97
C PRO A 19 10.26 -12.80 16.45
N ALA A 20 10.84 -13.92 16.91
CA ALA A 20 10.37 -15.26 16.56
C ALA A 20 8.90 -15.53 16.96
N GLY A 21 8.41 -14.91 18.03
CA GLY A 21 7.02 -14.99 18.48
C GLY A 21 6.02 -14.36 17.52
N LEU A 22 6.46 -13.51 16.59
CA LEU A 22 5.61 -12.89 15.57
C LEU A 22 5.47 -13.70 14.29
N ARG A 23 6.09 -14.87 14.21
CA ARG A 23 5.96 -15.74 13.04
C ARG A 23 4.49 -16.10 12.81
N GLY A 24 3.97 -15.71 11.65
CA GLY A 24 2.58 -15.97 11.28
C GLY A 24 1.56 -14.99 11.86
N VAL A 25 1.94 -14.09 12.77
CA VAL A 25 1.04 -13.10 13.37
C VAL A 25 0.69 -12.02 12.33
N PRO A 26 -0.61 -11.79 12.01
CA PRO A 26 -1.03 -10.77 11.05
C PRO A 26 -1.01 -9.38 11.71
N VAL A 27 0.17 -8.85 11.98
CA VAL A 27 0.36 -7.53 12.59
C VAL A 27 -0.16 -6.40 11.70
N GLU A 28 -0.14 -6.60 10.38
CA GLU A 28 -0.66 -5.69 9.36
C GLU A 28 -2.19 -5.49 9.41
N GLU A 29 -2.92 -6.39 10.07
CA GLU A 29 -4.38 -6.29 10.25
C GLU A 29 -4.76 -5.67 11.59
N ARG A 30 -3.78 -5.32 12.43
CA ARG A 30 -4.02 -4.86 13.79
C ARG A 30 -4.23 -3.35 13.83
N GLU A 31 -4.89 -2.92 14.90
CA GLU A 31 -4.98 -1.50 15.24
C GLU A 31 -3.57 -0.93 15.52
N PRO A 32 -3.28 0.31 15.09
CA PRO A 32 -2.03 0.99 15.40
C PRO A 32 -1.72 1.04 16.90
N LEU A 33 -0.44 0.92 17.25
CA LEU A 33 0.03 1.03 18.64
C LEU A 33 -0.24 2.40 19.24
N SER A 34 -0.24 3.44 18.41
CA SER A 34 -0.50 4.82 18.84
C SER A 34 -1.06 5.65 17.70
N GLU A 35 -2.02 6.50 18.06
CA GLU A 35 -2.46 7.58 17.19
C GLU A 35 -1.33 8.61 16.99
N PRO A 36 -1.17 9.15 15.78
CA PRO A 36 -0.22 10.22 15.53
C PRO A 36 -0.64 11.47 16.29
N ARG A 37 0.11 11.84 17.33
CA ARG A 37 -0.16 13.09 18.06
C ARG A 37 0.30 14.30 17.23
N ALA A 38 -0.59 15.27 17.02
CA ALA A 38 -0.22 16.58 16.50
C ALA A 38 0.50 17.39 17.60
N TYR A 39 1.62 18.03 17.27
CA TYR A 39 2.30 18.96 18.17
C TYR A 39 2.76 20.21 17.42
N GLN A 40 2.87 21.32 18.14
CA GLN A 40 3.27 22.64 17.62
C GLN A 40 4.67 22.54 16.97
N GLY A 41 4.80 23.00 15.72
CA GLY A 41 6.06 22.96 14.97
C GLY A 41 6.26 21.76 14.03
N ARG A 42 5.27 20.87 13.90
CA ARG A 42 5.35 19.74 12.97
C ARG A 42 5.23 20.22 11.51
N LEU A 43 6.26 19.94 10.71
CA LEU A 43 6.31 20.30 9.28
C LEU A 43 5.50 19.37 8.37
N SER A 44 5.15 18.17 8.83
CA SER A 44 4.46 17.17 8.02
C SER A 44 2.94 17.14 8.28
N LYS A 45 2.14 17.08 7.21
CA LYS A 45 0.69 16.93 7.29
C LYS A 45 0.36 15.50 7.75
N LEU A 46 -0.37 15.38 8.86
CA LEU A 46 -1.02 14.12 9.21
C LEU A 46 -2.14 13.87 8.19
N THR A 47 -2.14 12.71 7.56
CA THR A 47 -3.17 12.34 6.58
C THR A 47 -3.55 10.90 6.82
N GLU A 48 -4.83 10.62 6.72
CA GLU A 48 -5.37 9.27 6.71
C GLU A 48 -5.48 8.79 5.26
N TRP A 49 -4.95 7.60 4.97
CA TRP A 49 -5.15 6.92 3.69
C TRP A 49 -6.14 5.78 3.90
N THR A 50 -7.33 5.88 3.33
CA THR A 50 -8.26 4.76 3.26
C THR A 50 -7.84 3.83 2.12
N SER A 51 -7.41 2.62 2.45
CA SER A 51 -7.04 1.60 1.47
C SER A 51 -8.26 1.19 0.66
N ALA A 52 -8.16 1.23 -0.66
CA ALA A 52 -9.17 0.66 -1.55
C ALA A 52 -9.19 -0.87 -1.52
N THR A 53 -8.08 -1.48 -1.13
CA THR A 53 -7.91 -2.94 -1.05
C THR A 53 -8.61 -3.53 0.17
N THR A 54 -8.43 -2.94 1.36
CA THR A 54 -8.98 -3.48 2.61
C THR A 54 -10.10 -2.64 3.23
N GLY A 55 -10.29 -1.40 2.76
CA GLY A 55 -11.16 -0.42 3.42
C GLY A 55 -10.60 0.13 4.74
N GLN A 56 -9.42 -0.34 5.18
CA GLN A 56 -8.81 0.10 6.43
C GLN A 56 -8.25 1.52 6.30
N SER A 57 -8.31 2.25 7.40
CA SER A 57 -7.65 3.53 7.57
C SER A 57 -6.20 3.33 7.97
N VAL A 58 -5.29 3.88 7.17
CA VAL A 58 -3.85 3.84 7.39
C VAL A 58 -3.34 5.24 7.69
N TRP A 59 -2.70 5.41 8.84
CA TRP A 59 -2.18 6.71 9.25
C TRP A 59 -0.86 7.02 8.57
N CYS A 60 -0.81 8.14 7.86
CA CYS A 60 0.40 8.64 7.20
C CYS A 60 0.89 9.91 7.90
N ALA A 61 2.08 9.80 8.51
CA ALA A 61 2.72 10.88 9.24
C ALA A 61 3.38 11.93 8.34
N SER A 62 3.45 11.70 7.02
CA SER A 62 4.06 12.59 6.03
C SER A 62 3.54 12.33 4.62
N THR A 63 3.70 13.30 3.72
CA THR A 63 3.36 13.14 2.29
C THR A 63 4.14 11.99 1.63
N VAL A 64 5.40 11.77 2.02
CA VAL A 64 6.23 10.65 1.54
C VAL A 64 5.57 9.32 1.89
N GLN A 65 5.09 9.19 3.13
CA GLN A 65 4.38 8.01 3.58
C GLN A 65 3.02 7.86 2.87
N THR A 66 2.30 8.96 2.62
CA THR A 66 1.04 8.93 1.86
C THR A 66 1.26 8.48 0.41
N ASP A 67 2.30 8.97 -0.27
CA ASP A 67 2.62 8.56 -1.64
C ASP A 67 3.07 7.08 -1.70
N ALA A 68 3.76 6.60 -0.66
CA ALA A 68 4.10 5.17 -0.53
C ALA A 68 2.86 4.30 -0.23
N ALA A 69 1.94 4.75 0.62
CA ALA A 69 0.66 4.07 0.86
C ALA A 69 -0.15 3.95 -0.43
N MET A 70 -0.17 5.01 -1.25
CA MET A 70 -0.79 4.98 -2.58
C MET A 70 -0.17 3.92 -3.49
N LEU A 71 1.16 3.77 -3.48
CA LEU A 71 1.85 2.75 -4.28
C LEU A 71 1.55 1.33 -3.78
N LEU A 72 1.58 1.12 -2.46
CA LEU A 72 1.22 -0.16 -1.83
C LEU A 72 -0.23 -0.56 -2.14
N ASP A 73 -1.17 0.39 -2.09
CA ASP A 73 -2.59 0.14 -2.36
C ASP A 73 -2.90 -0.02 -3.86
N PHE A 74 -1.99 0.41 -4.73
CA PHE A 74 -2.06 0.19 -6.17
C PHE A 74 -1.44 -1.16 -6.60
N ASP A 75 -0.49 -1.69 -5.81
CA ASP A 75 0.15 -2.97 -6.10
C ASP A 75 -0.82 -4.14 -5.90
N ALA A 76 -1.18 -4.82 -6.99
CA ALA A 76 -2.13 -5.93 -6.98
C ALA A 76 -1.64 -7.17 -6.20
N ASP A 77 -0.34 -7.27 -5.92
CA ASP A 77 0.19 -8.32 -5.04
C ASP A 77 0.03 -7.95 -3.56
N VAL A 78 -0.10 -6.67 -3.19
CA VAL A 78 -0.33 -6.28 -1.79
C VAL A 78 -1.82 -6.39 -1.47
N VAL A 79 -2.16 -7.18 -0.45
CA VAL A 79 -3.56 -7.42 -0.06
C VAL A 79 -3.95 -6.77 1.26
N CYS A 80 -2.97 -6.33 2.05
CA CYS A 80 -3.17 -5.61 3.30
C CYS A 80 -1.90 -4.86 3.67
N PHE A 81 -2.03 -3.67 4.26
CA PHE A 81 -0.93 -2.96 4.88
C PHE A 81 -1.42 -2.00 5.97
N GLN A 82 -0.57 -1.75 6.96
CA GLN A 82 -0.85 -0.81 8.05
C GLN A 82 0.44 -0.19 8.58
N SER A 83 0.35 1.05 9.06
CA SER A 83 1.46 1.76 9.69
C SER A 83 1.38 1.67 11.22
N ARG A 84 2.53 1.85 11.90
CA ARG A 84 2.61 1.96 13.37
C ARG A 84 2.05 0.77 14.16
N VAL A 85 2.02 -0.43 13.56
CA VAL A 85 1.56 -1.67 14.22
C VAL A 85 2.67 -2.46 14.89
N VAL A 86 3.93 -2.15 14.55
CA VAL A 86 5.13 -2.76 15.08
C VAL A 86 6.09 -1.67 15.52
N GLN A 87 6.65 -1.83 16.71
CA GLN A 87 7.78 -1.05 17.20
C GLN A 87 8.82 -2.00 17.79
N LEU A 88 10.01 -2.01 17.21
CA LEU A 88 11.15 -2.76 17.70
C LEU A 88 11.83 -1.96 18.81
N HIS A 89 12.16 -2.62 19.91
CA HIS A 89 13.01 -2.14 20.99
C HIS A 89 14.26 -2.98 20.94
N TRP A 90 15.44 -2.36 20.94
CA TRP A 90 16.69 -3.10 20.82
C TRP A 90 17.72 -2.63 21.84
N GLU A 91 18.60 -3.55 22.24
CA GLU A 91 19.75 -3.29 23.11
C GLU A 91 20.99 -4.06 22.62
N THR A 92 22.11 -3.36 22.46
CA THR A 92 23.43 -3.93 22.14
C THR A 92 24.55 -3.07 22.70
N ASP A 93 25.53 -3.69 23.35
CA ASP A 93 26.76 -3.02 23.85
C ASP A 93 26.48 -1.75 24.68
N GLY A 94 25.46 -1.80 25.55
CA GLY A 94 25.03 -0.67 26.40
C GLY A 94 24.28 0.45 25.67
N ARG A 95 24.03 0.30 24.36
CA ARG A 95 23.15 1.19 23.58
C ARG A 95 21.77 0.56 23.47
N CYS A 96 20.73 1.38 23.60
CA CYS A 96 19.37 0.97 23.33
C CYS A 96 18.67 1.97 22.40
N GLY A 97 17.59 1.52 21.77
CA GLY A 97 16.80 2.37 20.88
C GLY A 97 15.48 1.74 20.49
N THR A 98 14.70 2.50 19.71
CA THR A 98 13.47 2.02 19.10
C THR A 98 13.51 2.21 17.60
N LEU A 99 12.88 1.31 16.86
CA LEU A 99 12.80 1.35 15.41
C LEU A 99 11.39 0.93 14.97
N GLU A 100 10.78 1.70 14.09
CA GLU A 100 9.46 1.40 13.51
C GLU A 100 9.60 1.25 11.98
N PRO A 101 9.12 0.15 11.38
CA PRO A 101 8.92 0.11 9.95
C PRO A 101 7.88 1.15 9.53
N ALA A 102 8.01 1.70 8.33
CA ALA A 102 7.05 2.63 7.75
C ALA A 102 5.67 1.97 7.59
N PHE A 103 5.66 0.71 7.15
CA PHE A 103 4.47 -0.14 7.05
C PHE A 103 4.82 -1.59 7.33
N MET A 104 3.86 -2.33 7.87
CA MET A 104 3.78 -3.78 7.69
C MET A 104 2.77 -4.05 6.58
N ALA A 105 3.11 -4.95 5.66
CA ALA A 105 2.24 -5.34 4.56
C ALA A 105 2.21 -6.86 4.37
N ARG A 106 1.21 -7.35 3.65
CA ARG A 106 1.10 -8.76 3.27
C ARG A 106 0.81 -8.88 1.78
N THR A 107 1.53 -9.79 1.13
CA THR A 107 1.29 -10.11 -0.27
C THR A 107 0.15 -11.12 -0.43
N ARG A 108 -0.34 -11.28 -1.66
CA ARG A 108 -1.37 -12.25 -2.03
C ARG A 108 -0.89 -13.68 -1.79
N GLY A 109 0.40 -13.92 -1.99
CA GLY A 109 1.07 -15.19 -1.63
C GLY A 109 1.26 -15.41 -0.13
N GLY A 110 0.82 -14.48 0.74
CA GLY A 110 0.89 -14.59 2.19
C GLY A 110 2.22 -14.14 2.81
N GLN A 111 3.20 -13.69 2.02
CA GLN A 111 4.47 -13.17 2.53
C GLN A 111 4.23 -11.84 3.24
N ARG A 112 4.75 -11.72 4.47
CA ARG A 112 4.74 -10.45 5.21
C ARG A 112 5.96 -9.63 4.91
N LEU A 113 5.76 -8.33 4.75
CA LEU A 113 6.76 -7.36 4.38
C LEU A 113 6.93 -6.34 5.51
N ALA A 114 8.17 -6.06 5.88
CA ALA A 114 8.52 -4.89 6.66
C ALA A 114 9.04 -3.82 5.71
N ILE A 115 8.23 -2.77 5.47
CA ILE A 115 8.58 -1.66 4.60
C ILE A 115 9.34 -0.63 5.43
N VAL A 116 10.60 -0.37 5.10
CA VAL A 116 11.48 0.45 5.95
C VAL A 116 11.94 1.72 5.28
N TYR A 117 12.05 2.80 6.07
CA TYR A 117 12.67 4.02 5.59
C TYR A 117 14.12 3.75 5.12
N PRO A 118 14.61 4.49 4.11
CA PRO A 118 16.03 4.45 3.81
C PRO A 118 16.84 4.82 5.06
N PRO A 119 17.97 4.15 5.29
CA PRO A 119 18.78 4.36 6.49
C PRO A 119 19.19 5.82 6.59
N ARG A 120 18.97 6.41 7.77
CA ARG A 120 19.36 7.81 8.07
C ARG A 120 20.70 7.88 8.81
N ASP A 121 21.03 6.83 9.54
CA ASP A 121 22.27 6.70 10.30
C ASP A 121 23.31 5.87 9.54
N THR A 122 24.56 6.29 9.58
CA THR A 122 25.71 5.59 8.99
C THR A 122 26.21 4.45 9.85
N SER A 123 25.76 4.33 11.11
CA SER A 123 26.19 3.24 12.01
C SER A 123 25.69 1.85 11.59
N GLY A 124 24.63 1.78 10.77
CA GLY A 124 24.05 0.52 10.29
C GLY A 124 23.29 -0.30 11.34
N VAL A 125 23.24 0.16 12.60
CA VAL A 125 22.59 -0.59 13.70
C VAL A 125 21.10 -0.81 13.43
N GLU A 126 20.36 0.23 13.01
CA GLU A 126 18.92 0.10 12.72
C GLU A 126 18.64 -0.91 11.59
N GLU A 127 19.48 -0.92 10.56
CA GLU A 127 19.36 -1.90 9.47
C GLU A 127 19.61 -3.32 9.97
N GLN A 128 20.62 -3.52 10.82
CA GLN A 128 20.91 -4.80 11.45
C GLN A 128 19.76 -5.26 12.35
N VAL A 129 19.20 -4.36 13.17
CA VAL A 129 18.02 -4.62 14.02
C VAL A 129 16.84 -5.09 13.18
N MET A 130 16.52 -4.36 12.13
CA MET A 130 15.41 -4.72 11.26
C MET A 130 15.64 -6.07 10.58
N ARG A 131 16.82 -6.30 9.99
CA ARG A 131 17.11 -7.55 9.28
C ARG A 131 17.04 -8.76 10.21
N GLN A 132 17.59 -8.65 11.41
CA GLN A 132 17.54 -9.72 12.41
C GLN A 132 16.09 -10.00 12.84
N ALA A 133 15.36 -8.96 13.27
CA ALA A 133 13.97 -9.10 13.68
C ALA A 133 13.08 -9.69 12.56
N ALA A 134 13.25 -9.20 11.33
CA ALA A 134 12.52 -9.68 10.18
C ALA A 134 12.84 -11.15 9.86
N GLY A 135 14.11 -11.55 9.90
CA GLY A 135 14.52 -12.95 9.67
C GLY A 135 13.89 -13.92 10.68
N GLU A 136 13.91 -13.55 11.95
CA GLU A 136 13.34 -14.34 13.04
C GLU A 136 11.80 -14.39 12.97
N ALA A 137 11.14 -13.28 12.65
CA ALA A 137 9.69 -13.18 12.50
C ALA A 137 9.16 -13.74 11.16
N GLY A 138 10.04 -14.06 10.20
CA GLY A 138 9.67 -14.52 8.86
C GLY A 138 9.15 -13.43 7.93
N TRP A 139 9.57 -12.18 8.14
CA TRP A 139 9.24 -11.03 7.30
C TRP A 139 10.32 -10.80 6.24
N GLN A 140 9.91 -10.30 5.08
CA GLN A 140 10.84 -9.80 4.06
C GLN A 140 11.00 -8.29 4.24
N VAL A 141 12.24 -7.81 4.36
CA VAL A 141 12.52 -6.37 4.41
C VAL A 141 12.47 -5.81 2.99
N ARG A 142 11.73 -4.72 2.79
CA ARG A 142 11.74 -3.94 1.54
C ARG A 142 11.92 -2.45 1.84
N PRO A 143 12.64 -1.71 1.00
CA PRO A 143 12.75 -0.27 1.16
C PRO A 143 11.38 0.40 0.93
N LEU A 144 11.18 1.55 1.55
CA LEU A 144 10.04 2.43 1.31
C LEU A 144 10.18 3.06 -0.07
N GLU A 145 9.47 2.50 -1.05
CA GLU A 145 9.38 3.05 -2.38
C GLU A 145 8.35 4.19 -2.45
N VAL A 146 8.70 5.24 -3.19
CA VAL A 146 7.85 6.42 -3.35
C VAL A 146 7.84 6.78 -4.83
N PRO A 147 6.67 6.77 -5.49
CA PRO A 147 6.60 7.09 -6.92
C PRO A 147 7.06 8.54 -7.15
N GLN A 148 7.79 8.76 -8.24
CA GLN A 148 8.33 10.08 -8.60
C GLN A 148 7.81 10.56 -9.96
N GLY A 149 7.94 11.87 -10.21
CA GLY A 149 7.68 12.48 -11.50
C GLY A 149 6.31 12.13 -12.10
N VAL A 150 6.33 11.68 -13.37
CA VAL A 150 5.13 11.34 -14.15
C VAL A 150 4.33 10.21 -13.52
N LEU A 151 4.99 9.17 -12.99
CA LEU A 151 4.32 8.06 -12.32
C LEU A 151 3.54 8.55 -11.10
N ARG A 152 4.15 9.41 -10.26
CA ARG A 152 3.50 9.97 -9.07
C ARG A 152 2.23 10.74 -9.43
N SER A 153 2.33 11.61 -10.42
CA SER A 153 1.17 12.42 -10.87
C SER A 153 0.06 11.54 -11.44
N SER A 154 0.42 10.53 -12.24
CA SER A 154 -0.54 9.62 -12.86
C SER A 154 -1.25 8.73 -11.85
N LEU A 155 -0.51 8.18 -10.87
CA LEU A 155 -1.10 7.41 -9.77
C LEU A 155 -2.00 8.26 -8.89
N ARG A 156 -1.63 9.52 -8.62
CA ARG A 156 -2.51 10.45 -7.90
C ARG A 156 -3.81 10.68 -8.66
N CYS A 157 -3.77 10.87 -9.98
CA CYS A 157 -4.98 10.95 -10.79
C CYS A 157 -5.85 9.69 -10.65
N ALA A 158 -5.28 8.49 -10.84
CA ALA A 158 -6.00 7.24 -10.70
C ALA A 158 -6.57 7.01 -9.28
N ALA A 159 -5.82 7.41 -8.23
CA ALA A 159 -6.21 7.27 -6.84
C ALA A 159 -7.52 8.00 -6.48
N HIS A 160 -7.93 9.02 -7.25
CA HIS A 160 -9.22 9.68 -7.05
C HIS A 160 -10.40 8.73 -7.30
N PHE A 161 -10.19 7.69 -8.10
CA PHE A 161 -11.22 6.73 -8.50
C PHE A 161 -11.10 5.38 -7.78
N ARG A 162 -10.18 5.25 -6.81
CA ARG A 162 -9.88 3.99 -6.12
C ARG A 162 -11.07 3.37 -5.38
N HIS A 163 -12.00 4.19 -4.90
CA HIS A 163 -13.21 3.74 -4.20
C HIS A 163 -14.47 3.70 -5.08
N THR A 164 -14.32 3.86 -6.39
CA THR A 164 -15.47 3.81 -7.31
C THR A 164 -16.08 2.41 -7.31
N GLN A 165 -17.37 2.31 -7.01
CA GLN A 165 -18.11 1.04 -7.10
C GLN A 165 -18.70 0.89 -8.50
N ILE A 166 -18.37 -0.22 -9.18
CA ILE A 166 -18.99 -0.60 -10.44
C ILE A 166 -20.38 -1.17 -10.12
N THR A 167 -21.43 -0.37 -10.29
CA THR A 167 -22.81 -0.74 -9.89
C THR A 167 -23.66 -1.27 -11.05
N ALA A 168 -23.25 -1.00 -12.29
CA ALA A 168 -24.00 -1.43 -13.47
C ALA A 168 -23.63 -2.89 -13.82
N PRO A 169 -24.61 -3.81 -13.95
CA PRO A 169 -24.33 -5.20 -14.31
C PRO A 169 -23.58 -5.31 -15.64
N GLY A 170 -22.52 -6.12 -15.68
CA GLY A 170 -21.73 -6.33 -16.90
C GLY A 170 -20.83 -5.16 -17.31
N ALA A 171 -20.83 -4.05 -16.56
CA ALA A 171 -20.07 -2.85 -16.92
C ALA A 171 -18.56 -3.09 -16.97
N ARG A 172 -18.05 -3.90 -16.05
CA ARG A 172 -16.64 -4.29 -16.01
C ARG A 172 -16.25 -5.06 -17.26
N GLU A 173 -16.98 -6.12 -17.59
CA GLU A 173 -16.73 -6.98 -18.75
C GLU A 173 -16.82 -6.19 -20.06
N LEU A 174 -17.80 -5.29 -20.14
CA LEU A 174 -17.98 -4.42 -21.30
C LEU A 174 -16.80 -3.45 -21.47
N LEU A 175 -16.33 -2.82 -20.39
CA LEU A 175 -15.16 -1.95 -20.42
C LEU A 175 -13.91 -2.72 -20.84
N LEU A 176 -13.66 -3.89 -20.25
CA LEU A 176 -12.53 -4.74 -20.63
C LEU A 176 -12.59 -5.15 -22.10
N LYS A 177 -13.78 -5.47 -22.63
CA LYS A 177 -13.99 -5.77 -24.05
C LYS A 177 -13.71 -4.56 -24.94
N VAL A 178 -14.16 -3.36 -24.56
CA VAL A 178 -13.90 -2.13 -25.30
C VAL A 178 -12.40 -1.80 -25.29
N PHE A 179 -11.71 -2.04 -24.18
CA PHE A 179 -10.27 -1.81 -24.07
C PHE A 179 -9.42 -3.04 -24.43
N ALA A 180 -9.98 -4.04 -25.11
CA ALA A 180 -9.20 -5.20 -25.60
C ALA A 180 -8.05 -4.79 -26.55
N ALA A 181 -8.13 -3.61 -27.16
CA ALA A 181 -7.05 -2.95 -27.88
C ALA A 181 -6.85 -1.53 -27.33
N PRO A 182 -5.62 -0.96 -27.42
CA PRO A 182 -5.32 0.39 -26.94
C PRO A 182 -6.30 1.44 -27.48
N ARG A 183 -6.94 2.17 -26.58
CA ARG A 183 -7.93 3.20 -26.92
C ARG A 183 -7.84 4.37 -25.95
N PRO A 184 -8.11 5.62 -26.36
CA PRO A 184 -8.16 6.75 -25.42
C PRO A 184 -9.20 6.48 -24.32
N LEU A 185 -8.81 6.66 -23.05
CA LEU A 185 -9.65 6.33 -21.88
C LEU A 185 -11.06 6.92 -21.99
N GLN A 186 -11.17 8.22 -22.28
CA GLN A 186 -12.45 8.90 -22.40
C GLN A 186 -13.28 8.40 -23.59
N ALA A 187 -12.64 8.16 -24.74
CA ALA A 187 -13.32 7.69 -25.93
C ALA A 187 -13.85 6.25 -25.75
N GLY A 188 -13.05 5.38 -25.12
CA GLY A 188 -13.48 4.02 -24.79
C GLY A 188 -14.62 4.02 -23.77
N ALA A 189 -14.53 4.83 -22.71
CA ALA A 189 -15.60 4.96 -21.73
C ALA A 189 -16.92 5.45 -22.37
N ALA A 190 -16.85 6.45 -23.26
CA ALA A 190 -18.02 6.95 -23.98
C ALA A 190 -18.63 5.89 -24.92
N ALA A 191 -17.81 5.07 -25.57
CA ALA A 191 -18.26 4.01 -26.48
C ALA A 191 -19.00 2.84 -25.78
N CYS A 192 -18.87 2.71 -24.45
CA CYS A 192 -19.51 1.63 -23.69
C CYS A 192 -21.02 1.84 -23.50
N GLY A 193 -21.56 3.04 -23.72
CA GLY A 193 -22.99 3.32 -23.50
C GLY A 193 -23.43 3.26 -22.02
N LEU A 194 -22.49 3.20 -21.07
CA LEU A 194 -22.75 3.12 -19.62
C LEU A 194 -23.10 4.49 -18.98
N GLY A 195 -23.35 5.51 -19.79
CA GLY A 195 -23.69 6.86 -19.35
C GLY A 195 -22.56 7.57 -18.60
N LEU A 196 -22.94 8.52 -17.73
CA LEU A 196 -22.01 9.43 -17.06
C LEU A 196 -21.03 8.73 -16.08
N LYS A 197 -21.32 7.50 -15.65
CA LYS A 197 -20.46 6.74 -14.73
C LYS A 197 -19.29 6.03 -15.45
N ALA A 198 -19.38 5.84 -16.77
CA ALA A 198 -18.41 5.06 -17.55
C ALA A 198 -16.95 5.52 -17.37
N PRO A 199 -16.64 6.83 -17.36
CA PRO A 199 -15.26 7.29 -17.14
C PRO A 199 -14.74 6.89 -15.76
N ALA A 200 -15.53 7.06 -14.69
CA ALA A 200 -15.13 6.71 -13.35
C ALA A 200 -14.84 5.20 -13.22
N TYR A 201 -15.63 4.35 -13.89
CA TYR A 201 -15.37 2.91 -13.95
C TYR A 201 -14.08 2.59 -14.70
N ALA A 202 -13.82 3.23 -15.85
CA ALA A 202 -12.56 3.03 -16.58
C ALA A 202 -11.34 3.43 -15.72
N TRP A 203 -11.38 4.59 -15.06
CA TRP A 203 -10.33 5.03 -14.15
C TRP A 203 -10.15 4.08 -12.95
N HIS A 204 -11.25 3.54 -12.42
CA HIS A 204 -11.21 2.55 -11.37
C HIS A 204 -10.54 1.25 -11.83
N LEU A 205 -10.85 0.77 -13.04
CA LEU A 205 -10.17 -0.40 -13.60
C LEU A 205 -8.68 -0.15 -13.86
N VAL A 206 -8.28 1.09 -14.17
CA VAL A 206 -6.86 1.47 -14.18
C VAL A 206 -6.25 1.35 -12.79
N TRP A 207 -6.93 1.88 -11.75
CA TRP A 207 -6.47 1.76 -10.36
C TRP A 207 -6.32 0.30 -9.91
N ARG A 208 -7.30 -0.55 -10.24
CA ARG A 208 -7.26 -2.00 -9.96
C ARG A 208 -6.23 -2.75 -10.80
N GLY A 209 -5.60 -2.08 -11.77
CA GLY A 209 -4.61 -2.66 -12.67
C GLY A 209 -5.20 -3.63 -13.70
N GLU A 210 -6.52 -3.58 -13.92
CA GLU A 210 -7.24 -4.38 -14.92
C GLU A 210 -7.21 -3.71 -16.30
N LEU A 211 -7.16 -2.38 -16.31
CA LEU A 211 -6.67 -1.60 -17.44
C LEU A 211 -5.25 -1.10 -17.11
N THR A 212 -4.42 -0.99 -18.13
CA THR A 212 -3.07 -0.43 -18.02
C THR A 212 -2.81 0.57 -19.12
N CYS A 213 -1.70 1.29 -18.98
CA CYS A 213 -1.24 2.31 -19.92
C CYS A 213 0.28 2.35 -19.94
N ASP A 214 0.84 3.20 -20.80
CA ASP A 214 2.25 3.56 -20.75
C ASP A 214 2.50 4.52 -19.57
N TRP A 215 2.90 3.95 -18.43
CA TRP A 215 3.19 4.69 -17.20
C TRP A 215 4.42 5.62 -17.28
N SER A 216 5.17 5.60 -18.38
CA SER A 216 6.23 6.59 -18.65
C SER A 216 5.65 7.95 -19.08
N LYS A 217 4.38 7.99 -19.47
CA LYS A 217 3.67 9.18 -19.93
C LYS A 217 2.57 9.60 -18.94
N PRO A 218 2.18 10.89 -18.93
CA PRO A 218 1.06 11.34 -18.11
C PRO A 218 -0.22 10.56 -18.42
N LEU A 219 -0.91 10.09 -17.39
CA LEU A 219 -2.23 9.50 -17.51
C LEU A 219 -3.28 10.61 -17.60
N LEU A 220 -3.84 10.78 -18.80
CA LEU A 220 -4.82 11.78 -19.18
C LEU A 220 -6.08 11.10 -19.74
N PRO A 221 -7.23 11.81 -19.83
CA PRO A 221 -8.43 11.27 -20.47
C PRO A 221 -8.22 10.81 -21.93
N THR A 222 -7.23 11.38 -22.62
CA THR A 222 -6.84 11.02 -23.99
C THR A 222 -5.75 9.95 -24.07
N SER A 223 -5.17 9.55 -22.94
CA SER A 223 -4.13 8.52 -22.91
C SER A 223 -4.71 7.18 -23.36
N LEU A 224 -3.91 6.44 -24.14
CA LEU A 224 -4.27 5.09 -24.55
C LEU A 224 -4.21 4.15 -23.34
N VAL A 225 -5.31 3.45 -23.10
CA VAL A 225 -5.40 2.38 -22.12
C VAL A 225 -5.86 1.10 -22.80
N TRP A 226 -5.49 -0.04 -22.24
CA TRP A 226 -5.90 -1.36 -22.72
C TRP A 226 -6.06 -2.33 -21.55
N ALA A 227 -6.80 -3.41 -21.76
CA ALA A 227 -6.93 -4.48 -20.79
C ALA A 227 -5.56 -5.10 -20.49
N SER A 228 -5.24 -5.20 -19.21
CA SER A 228 -4.03 -5.88 -18.75
C SER A 228 -4.08 -7.35 -19.13
N SER A 229 -2.97 -7.91 -19.61
CA SER A 229 -2.82 -9.36 -19.81
C SER A 229 -2.78 -10.17 -18.52
N ARG A 230 -2.85 -9.49 -17.38
CA ARG A 230 -2.89 -10.09 -16.05
C ARG A 230 -4.30 -10.63 -15.83
N THR A 231 -4.46 -11.92 -16.08
CA THR A 231 -5.69 -12.68 -15.86
C THR A 231 -6.25 -12.36 -14.48
N ALA A 232 -7.50 -11.91 -14.40
CA ALA A 232 -8.21 -11.81 -13.14
C ALA A 232 -8.22 -13.21 -12.48
N PRO A 233 -7.86 -13.36 -11.20
CA PRO A 233 -8.19 -14.59 -10.49
C PRO A 233 -9.71 -14.69 -10.43
N ASP A 234 -10.23 -15.89 -10.72
CA ASP A 234 -11.66 -16.21 -10.68
C ASP A 234 -12.30 -15.71 -9.38
N GLU A 235 -13.29 -14.84 -9.50
CA GLU A 235 -14.25 -14.60 -8.42
C GLU A 235 -15.12 -15.85 -8.29
N GLU A 236 -14.63 -16.81 -7.50
CA GLU A 236 -15.36 -18.03 -7.18
C GLU A 236 -16.37 -17.75 -6.05
N ARG A 237 -17.61 -17.53 -6.49
CA ARG A 237 -18.93 -17.70 -5.84
C ARG A 237 -19.32 -16.86 -4.62
#